data_AF-A0A1N6X2U1-F1
#
_entry.id   AF-A0A1N6X2U1-F1
#
_cell.length_a   1.000
_cell.length_b   1.000
_cell.length_c   1.000
_cell.angle_alpha   90.00
_cell.angle_beta   90.00
_cell.angle_gamma   90.00
#
_symmetry.space_group_name_H-M   'P 1'
#
loop_
_entity.id
_entity.type
_entity.pdbx_description
1 polymer ?
#
loop_
_entity_poly.entity_id
_entity_poly.type
_entity_poly.pdbx_seq_one_letter_code
_entity_poly.pdbx_strand_id
1 'polypeptide(L)'
;MPSANISRKSSNWKSTYLRILTSGPAGPEDWSSAAKLIESGYADGKYARDKARDTYGEVKKLIEFSVNIRGQLFADELAEQLHRTSWRYRLMQACLALLGYGMGFASGLGVELAKQAVGG
;
A
#
# COMPACT_ATOMS: atom_id res chain seq x y z
N MET A 1 -20.61 21.89 -12.63
CA MET A 1 -19.17 21.74 -12.92
C MET A 1 -18.67 20.51 -12.17
N PRO A 2 -18.18 19.46 -12.86
CA PRO A 2 -17.73 18.24 -12.19
C PRO A 2 -16.35 18.46 -11.56
N SER A 3 -16.28 18.31 -10.24
CA SER A 3 -15.03 18.30 -9.49
C SER A 3 -14.18 17.10 -9.91
N ALA A 4 -13.04 17.37 -10.54
CA ALA A 4 -12.04 16.36 -10.85
C ALA A 4 -11.51 15.75 -9.54
N ASN A 5 -12.11 14.63 -9.15
CA ASN A 5 -11.62 13.76 -8.08
C ASN A 5 -10.37 13.06 -8.61
N ILE A 6 -9.22 13.74 -8.48
CA ILE A 6 -7.91 13.19 -8.81
C ILE A 6 -7.63 12.10 -7.78
N SER A 7 -8.11 10.91 -8.13
CA SER A 7 -7.84 9.64 -7.52
C SER A 7 -6.34 9.55 -7.24
N ARG A 8 -5.96 9.40 -5.96
CA ARG A 8 -4.60 9.09 -5.52
C ARG A 8 -4.21 7.70 -6.05
N LYS A 9 -4.00 7.59 -7.37
CA LYS A 9 -3.63 6.36 -8.08
C LYS A 9 -2.11 6.28 -8.17
N SER A 10 -1.43 6.31 -7.04
CA SER A 10 -0.04 5.87 -6.96
C SER A 10 0.16 5.03 -5.71
N SER A 11 0.65 3.80 -5.93
CA SER A 11 1.37 2.99 -4.97
C SER A 11 0.57 2.23 -3.92
N ASN A 12 -0.07 1.13 -4.33
CA ASN A 12 0.46 -0.18 -3.96
C ASN A 12 -0.26 -1.30 -4.74
N TRP A 13 0.32 -1.73 -5.86
CA TRP A 13 -0.15 -2.95 -6.54
C TRP A 13 -0.23 -4.14 -5.56
N LYS A 14 0.63 -4.15 -4.54
CA LYS A 14 0.61 -5.10 -3.41
C LYS A 14 -0.72 -5.12 -2.66
N SER A 15 -1.26 -3.94 -2.34
CA SER A 15 -2.55 -3.79 -1.67
C SER A 15 -3.70 -4.24 -2.57
N THR A 16 -3.67 -3.86 -3.84
CA THR A 16 -4.67 -4.30 -4.82
C THR A 16 -4.66 -5.82 -4.98
N TYR A 17 -3.48 -6.43 -5.10
CA TYR A 17 -3.34 -7.88 -5.28
C TYR A 17 -3.78 -8.63 -4.03
N LEU A 18 -3.38 -8.16 -2.84
CA LEU A 18 -3.84 -8.70 -1.57
C LEU A 18 -5.36 -8.60 -1.42
N ARG A 19 -5.97 -7.47 -1.81
CA ARG A 19 -7.43 -7.30 -1.79
C ARG A 19 -8.12 -8.31 -2.71
N ILE A 20 -7.61 -8.47 -3.94
CA ILE A 20 -8.18 -9.40 -4.92
C ILE A 20 -8.03 -10.85 -4.45
N LEU A 21 -6.89 -11.22 -3.84
CA LEU A 21 -6.65 -12.57 -3.34
C LEU A 21 -7.45 -12.90 -2.08
N THR A 22 -7.84 -11.92 -1.28
CA THR A 22 -8.61 -12.16 -0.04
C THR A 22 -10.10 -12.02 -0.22
N SER A 23 -10.56 -11.01 -0.97
CA SER A 23 -11.97 -10.65 -1.11
C SER A 23 -12.53 -10.92 -2.51
N GLY A 24 -11.68 -11.34 -3.45
CA GLY A 24 -12.03 -11.45 -4.86
C GLY A 24 -12.00 -10.10 -5.61
N PRO A 25 -12.12 -10.14 -6.95
CA PRO A 25 -12.17 -8.95 -7.79
C PRO A 25 -13.54 -8.27 -7.68
N ALA A 26 -13.54 -6.95 -7.40
CA ALA A 26 -14.77 -6.20 -7.13
C ALA A 26 -15.46 -5.68 -8.40
N GLY A 27 -14.70 -5.50 -9.49
CA GLY A 27 -15.21 -4.87 -10.71
C GLY A 27 -14.24 -4.88 -11.89
N PRO A 28 -14.62 -4.26 -13.01
CA PRO A 28 -13.83 -4.19 -14.25
C PRO A 28 -12.42 -3.65 -14.08
N GLU A 29 -12.23 -2.72 -13.14
CA GLU A 29 -10.94 -2.13 -12.79
C GLU A 29 -9.93 -3.16 -12.25
N ASP A 30 -10.41 -4.27 -11.68
CA ASP A 30 -9.59 -5.32 -11.11
C ASP A 30 -9.29 -6.45 -12.10
N TRP A 31 -10.01 -6.54 -13.21
CA TRP A 31 -9.88 -7.67 -14.15
C TRP A 31 -8.48 -7.79 -14.74
N SER A 32 -7.82 -6.66 -15.02
CA SER A 32 -6.42 -6.67 -15.47
C SER A 32 -5.46 -7.23 -14.41
N SER A 33 -5.68 -6.88 -13.14
CA SER A 33 -4.89 -7.37 -12.02
C SER A 33 -5.16 -8.86 -11.73
N ALA A 34 -6.42 -9.27 -11.79
CA ALA A 34 -6.83 -10.67 -11.65
C ALA A 34 -6.26 -11.54 -12.78
N ALA A 35 -6.27 -11.06 -14.03
CA ALA A 35 -5.66 -11.77 -15.15
C ALA A 35 -4.14 -11.97 -14.96
N LYS A 36 -3.44 -10.95 -14.43
CA LYS A 36 -2.02 -11.08 -14.08
C LYS A 36 -1.77 -12.11 -12.98
N LEU A 37 -2.65 -12.19 -11.97
CA LEU A 37 -2.56 -13.22 -10.92
C LEU A 37 -2.78 -14.63 -11.48
N ILE A 38 -3.69 -14.78 -12.44
CA ILE A 38 -3.92 -16.04 -13.16
C ILE A 38 -2.71 -16.42 -14.02
N GLU A 39 -2.21 -15.49 -14.83
CA GLU A 39 -1.02 -15.71 -15.69
C GLU A 39 0.24 -16.05 -14.90
N SER A 40 0.37 -15.46 -13.70
CA SER A 40 1.51 -15.72 -12.81
C SER A 40 1.35 -17.00 -11.99
N GLY A 41 0.23 -17.71 -12.10
CA GLY A 41 -0.04 -18.95 -11.38
C GLY A 41 -0.35 -18.78 -9.89
N TYR A 42 -0.71 -17.58 -9.45
CA TYR A 42 -1.18 -17.29 -8.08
C TYR A 42 -2.70 -17.44 -7.94
N ALA A 43 -3.42 -17.53 -9.05
CA ALA A 43 -4.83 -17.82 -9.07
C ALA A 43 -5.14 -18.76 -10.24
N ASP A 44 -6.18 -19.55 -10.10
CA ASP A 44 -6.76 -20.35 -11.18
C ASP A 44 -7.99 -19.61 -11.72
N GLY A 45 -8.16 -19.62 -13.04
CA GLY A 45 -9.30 -18.92 -13.62
C GLY A 45 -9.26 -18.77 -15.11
N LYS A 46 -10.30 -18.13 -15.64
CA LYS A 46 -10.46 -17.83 -17.05
C LYS A 46 -10.89 -16.39 -17.22
N TYR A 47 -10.31 -15.72 -18.22
CA TYR A 47 -10.67 -14.37 -18.60
C TYR A 47 -10.81 -14.27 -20.12
N ALA A 48 -11.63 -13.33 -20.58
CA ALA A 48 -11.77 -12.99 -21.99
C ALA A 48 -11.02 -11.69 -22.27
N ARG A 49 -10.21 -11.69 -23.32
CA ARG A 49 -9.58 -10.47 -23.85
C ARG A 49 -10.41 -9.90 -24.99
N ASP A 50 -10.38 -8.58 -25.14
CA ASP A 50 -10.99 -7.93 -26.27
C ASP A 50 -10.18 -8.21 -27.55
N LYS A 51 -10.92 -8.39 -28.65
CA LYS A 51 -10.39 -8.65 -29.99
C LYS A 51 -10.67 -7.47 -30.93
N ALA A 52 -11.30 -6.39 -30.44
CA ALA A 52 -11.52 -5.18 -31.21
C ALA A 52 -10.19 -4.49 -31.55
N ARG A 53 -10.13 -3.84 -32.71
CA ARG A 53 -8.90 -3.24 -33.25
C ARG A 53 -8.32 -2.15 -32.34
N ASP A 54 -9.17 -1.41 -31.63
CA ASP A 54 -8.78 -0.30 -30.75
C ASP A 54 -8.46 -0.72 -29.30
N THR A 55 -8.93 -1.89 -28.85
CA THR A 55 -8.74 -2.41 -27.47
C THR A 55 -8.12 -3.81 -27.44
N TYR A 56 -7.39 -4.16 -28.52
CA TYR A 56 -6.87 -5.50 -28.73
C TYR A 56 -5.94 -5.93 -27.58
N GLY A 57 -6.32 -7.00 -26.88
CA GLY A 57 -5.54 -7.57 -25.78
C GLY A 57 -5.92 -7.09 -24.38
N GLU A 58 -6.81 -6.10 -24.24
CA GLU A 58 -7.33 -5.70 -22.93
C GLU A 58 -8.26 -6.76 -22.32
N VAL A 59 -8.27 -6.88 -20.99
CA VAL A 59 -9.13 -7.85 -20.31
C VAL A 59 -10.56 -7.31 -20.26
N LYS A 60 -11.42 -7.88 -21.09
CA LYS A 60 -12.82 -7.46 -21.27
C LYS A 60 -13.76 -8.06 -20.23
N LYS A 61 -13.46 -9.25 -19.72
CA LYS A 61 -14.31 -9.93 -18.73
C LYS A 61 -13.53 -10.98 -17.96
N LEU A 62 -13.78 -11.07 -16.65
CA LEU A 62 -13.37 -12.19 -15.82
C LEU A 62 -14.52 -13.22 -15.79
N ILE A 63 -14.23 -14.47 -16.16
CA ILE A 63 -15.23 -15.55 -16.24
C ILE A 63 -15.22 -16.35 -14.94
N GLU A 64 -14.02 -16.70 -14.48
CA GLU A 64 -13.81 -17.53 -13.31
C GLU A 64 -12.51 -17.10 -12.62
N PHE A 65 -12.53 -17.06 -11.29
CA PHE A 65 -11.39 -16.71 -10.48
C PHE A 65 -11.45 -17.48 -9.16
N SER A 66 -10.42 -18.25 -8.88
CA SER A 66 -10.22 -19.01 -7.67
C SER A 66 -8.79 -18.83 -7.18
N VAL A 67 -8.62 -18.68 -5.88
CA VAL A 67 -7.30 -18.47 -5.27
C VAL A 67 -6.71 -19.82 -4.93
N ASN A 68 -5.50 -20.09 -5.43
CA ASN A 68 -4.81 -21.34 -5.15
C ASN A 68 -3.90 -21.22 -3.92
N ILE A 69 -3.30 -22.33 -3.50
CA ILE A 69 -2.42 -22.38 -2.31
C ILE A 69 -1.24 -21.40 -2.46
N ARG A 70 -0.69 -21.24 -3.68
CA ARG A 70 0.40 -20.29 -3.94
C ARG A 70 -0.08 -18.85 -3.81
N GLY A 71 -1.30 -18.55 -4.24
CA GLY A 71 -1.95 -17.26 -4.07
C GLY A 71 -2.20 -16.90 -2.62
N GLN A 72 -2.62 -17.86 -1.80
CA GLN A 72 -2.76 -17.66 -0.35
C GLN A 72 -1.40 -17.35 0.30
N LEU A 73 -0.37 -18.14 0.01
CA LEU A 73 0.97 -17.91 0.53
C LEU A 73 1.52 -16.54 0.12
N PHE A 74 1.27 -16.15 -1.14
CA PHE A 74 1.66 -14.84 -1.66
C PHE A 74 0.87 -13.69 -1.00
N ALA A 75 -0.41 -13.89 -0.69
CA ALA A 75 -1.21 -12.91 0.04
C ALA A 75 -0.68 -12.68 1.46
N ASP A 76 -0.29 -13.75 2.16
CA ASP A 76 0.33 -13.67 3.49
C ASP A 76 1.66 -12.91 3.44
N GLU A 77 2.52 -13.20 2.45
CA GLU A 77 3.78 -12.50 2.28
C GLU A 77 3.56 -11.00 2.00
N LEU A 78 2.59 -10.66 1.15
CA LEU A 78 2.21 -9.28 0.89
C LEU A 78 1.70 -8.58 2.16
N ALA A 79 0.87 -9.26 2.94
CA ALA A 79 0.33 -8.73 4.20
C ALA A 79 1.45 -8.40 5.18
N GLU A 80 2.42 -9.31 5.31
CA GLU A 80 3.54 -9.13 6.21
C GLU A 80 4.48 -8.01 5.74
N GLN A 81 4.73 -7.88 4.44
CA GLN A 81 5.50 -6.76 3.89
C GLN A 81 4.83 -5.41 4.14
N LEU A 82 3.51 -5.32 3.97
CA LEU A 82 2.72 -4.12 4.27
C LEU A 82 2.76 -3.77 5.77
N HIS A 83 2.66 -4.79 6.63
CA HIS A 83 2.72 -4.62 8.07
C HIS A 83 4.11 -4.14 8.54
N ARG A 84 5.19 -4.77 8.07
CA ARG A 84 6.57 -4.40 8.40
C ARG A 84 6.90 -2.96 7.97
N THR A 85 6.43 -2.55 6.79
CA THR A 85 6.64 -1.19 6.29
C THR A 85 5.96 -0.16 7.21
N SER A 86 4.73 -0.45 7.64
CA SER A 86 3.97 0.40 8.57
C SER A 86 4.65 0.49 9.95
N TRP A 87 5.18 -0.62 10.45
CA TRP A 87 5.86 -0.65 11.75
C TRP A 87 7.19 0.11 11.75
N ARG A 88 8.00 -0.04 10.69
CA ARG A 88 9.24 0.74 10.52
C ARG A 88 8.99 2.23 10.49
N TYR A 89 7.94 2.66 9.78
CA TYR A 89 7.55 4.07 9.74
C TYR A 89 7.15 4.60 11.11
N ARG A 90 6.32 3.85 11.85
CA ARG A 90 5.94 4.20 13.24
C ARG A 90 7.16 4.28 14.17
N LEU A 91 8.10 3.36 14.03
CA LEU A 91 9.33 3.32 14.84
C LEU A 91 10.24 4.51 14.51
N MET A 92 10.38 4.86 13.23
CA MET A 92 11.13 6.05 12.80
C MET A 92 10.50 7.34 13.35
N GLN A 93 9.17 7.44 13.34
CA GLN A 93 8.47 8.57 13.96
C GLN A 93 8.70 8.64 15.48
N ALA A 94 8.68 7.51 16.17
CA ALA A 94 8.98 7.46 17.60
C ALA A 94 10.42 7.90 17.90
N CYS A 95 11.40 7.46 17.11
CA CYS A 95 12.79 7.91 17.25
C CYS A 95 12.95 9.42 17.02
N LEU A 96 12.32 9.96 15.97
CA LEU A 96 12.34 11.40 15.71
C LEU A 96 11.67 12.20 16.83
N ALA A 97 10.57 11.70 17.39
CA ALA A 97 9.90 12.34 18.52
C ALA A 97 10.76 12.35 19.79
N LEU A 98 11.46 11.25 20.08
CA LEU A 98 12.40 11.18 21.21
C LEU A 98 13.58 12.13 21.04
N LEU A 99 14.15 12.22 19.82
CA LEU A 99 15.22 13.17 19.52
C LEU A 99 14.75 14.63 19.66
N GLY A 100 13.57 14.95 19.14
CA GLY A 100 12.96 16.27 19.29
C GLY A 100 12.68 16.63 20.76
N TYR A 101 12.18 15.67 21.55
CA TYR A 101 11.94 15.86 22.97
C TYR A 101 13.25 16.12 23.74
N GLY A 102 14.32 15.36 23.46
CA GLY A 102 15.63 15.60 24.08
C GLY A 102 16.21 16.97 23.75
N MET A 103 16.02 17.44 22.51
CA MET A 103 16.47 18.77 22.08
C MET A 103 15.67 19.90 22.75
N GLY A 104 14.35 19.72 22.91
CA GLY A 104 13.50 20.66 23.65
C GLY A 104 13.83 20.73 25.15
N PHE A 105 14.14 19.60 25.77
CA PHE A 105 14.50 19.53 27.19
C PHE A 105 15.84 20.21 27.49
N ALA A 106 16.87 19.99 26.67
CA ALA A 106 18.16 20.66 26.81
C ALA A 106 18.07 22.18 26.62
N SER A 107 17.20 22.63 25.70
CA SER A 107 16.95 24.05 25.47
C SER A 107 16.27 24.72 26.67
N GLY A 108 15.32 24.04 27.32
CA GLY A 108 14.64 24.56 28.52
C GLY A 108 15.58 24.74 29.71
N LEU A 109 16.47 23.77 29.97
CA LEU A 109 17.46 23.86 31.05
C LEU A 109 18.54 24.92 30.78
N GLY A 110 18.97 25.07 29.53
CA GLY A 110 19.94 26.10 29.14
C GLY A 110 19.41 27.52 29.32
N VAL A 111 18.12 27.75 29.04
CA VAL A 111 17.47 29.06 29.19
C VAL A 111 17.32 29.45 30.67
N GLU A 112 17.02 28.49 31.55
CA GLU A 112 16.92 28.76 33.00
C GLU A 112 18.29 29.03 33.63
N LEU A 113 19.33 28.26 33.26
CA LEU A 113 20.70 28.50 33.71
C LEU A 113 21.27 29.84 33.18
N ALA A 114 21.00 30.16 31.91
CA ALA A 114 21.43 31.44 31.34
C ALA A 114 20.72 32.64 32.01
N LYS A 115 19.44 32.50 32.39
CA LYS A 115 18.73 33.54 33.17
C LYS A 115 19.35 33.75 34.56
N GLN A 116 19.80 32.70 35.23
CA GLN A 116 20.48 32.85 36.54
C GLN A 116 21.88 33.46 36.42
N ALA A 117 22.60 33.20 35.33
CA ALA A 117 23.96 33.71 35.14
C ALA A 117 24.03 35.18 34.67
N VAL A 118 22.96 35.71 34.05
CA VAL A 118 22.91 37.09 33.52
C VAL A 118 22.17 38.05 34.45
N GLY A 119 21.41 37.54 35.44
CA GLY A 119 20.63 38.34 36.39
C GLY A 119 21.25 38.52 37.78
N GLY A 120 22.50 38.11 37.99
CA GLY A 120 23.24 38.24 39.25
C GLY A 120 24.28 39.36 39.21
#